data_AF-A0A934ZXV6-F1
#
_entry.id   AF-A0A934ZXV6-F1
#
_cell.length_a   1.000
_cell.length_b   1.000
_cell.length_c   1.000
_cell.angle_alpha   90.00
_cell.angle_beta   90.00
_cell.angle_gamma   90.00
#
_symmetry.space_group_name_H-M   'P 1'
#
loop_
_entity.id
_entity.type
_entity.pdbx_description
1 polymer ?
#
loop_
_entity_poly.entity_id
_entity_poly.type
_entity_poly.pdbx_seq_one_letter_code
_entity_poly.pdbx_strand_id
1 'polypeptide(L)'
;MKAEYDFSKGKQGAVLPQRGKTRISIHIDNSVLDAFRALAEQQGTGYQTMMNDALRNFLADAARPATRKDLRDVIREEMPAMIREVAATYRSK
;
A
#
# COMPACT_ATOMS: atom_id res chain seq x y z
N MET A 1 -26.27 19.74 -23.42
CA MET A 1 -25.15 18.84 -23.76
C MET A 1 -25.57 18.02 -24.98
N LYS A 2 -24.73 17.86 -26.01
CA LYS A 2 -25.10 17.09 -27.21
C LYS A 2 -24.94 15.58 -26.94
N ALA A 3 -25.87 14.79 -27.49
CA ALA A 3 -26.00 13.37 -27.20
C ALA A 3 -24.89 12.50 -27.84
N GLU A 4 -24.32 12.92 -28.96
CA GLU A 4 -23.34 12.11 -29.70
C GLU A 4 -22.22 12.98 -30.28
N TYR A 5 -20.99 12.50 -30.12
CA TYR A 5 -19.78 13.14 -30.61
C TYR A 5 -19.06 12.14 -31.53
N ASP A 6 -18.86 12.53 -32.79
CA ASP A 6 -18.14 11.73 -33.77
C ASP A 6 -16.62 11.87 -33.56
N PHE A 7 -15.99 10.81 -33.05
CA PHE A 7 -14.55 10.73 -32.82
C PHE A 7 -13.78 10.02 -33.95
N SER A 8 -14.41 9.78 -35.11
CA SER A 8 -13.81 9.06 -36.24
C SER A 8 -12.53 9.71 -36.81
N LYS A 9 -12.33 11.02 -36.56
CA LYS A 9 -11.13 11.77 -36.96
C LYS A 9 -10.13 12.03 -35.83
N GLY A 10 -10.36 11.45 -34.65
CA GLY A 10 -9.44 11.57 -33.52
C GLY A 10 -8.16 10.76 -33.76
N LYS A 11 -7.06 11.42 -34.15
CA LYS A 11 -5.74 10.79 -34.05
C LYS A 11 -5.41 10.62 -32.57
N GLN A 12 -5.36 9.37 -32.09
CA GLN A 12 -4.75 9.05 -30.80
C GLN A 12 -3.28 9.48 -30.89
N GLY A 13 -2.97 10.65 -30.34
CA GLY A 13 -1.58 11.09 -30.20
C GLY A 13 -0.81 10.01 -29.45
N ALA A 14 0.41 9.70 -29.89
CA ALA A 14 1.30 8.81 -29.17
C ALA A 14 1.29 9.25 -27.71
N VAL A 15 0.78 8.39 -26.83
CA VAL A 15 0.69 8.68 -25.39
C VAL A 15 2.10 9.02 -24.97
N LEU A 16 2.37 10.31 -24.76
CA LEU A 16 3.69 10.81 -24.45
C LEU A 16 4.14 10.01 -23.24
N PRO A 17 5.26 9.25 -23.33
CA PRO A 17 5.67 8.43 -22.21
C PRO A 17 5.84 9.34 -21.00
N GLN A 18 5.10 9.05 -19.92
CA GLN A 18 5.24 9.81 -18.69
C GLN A 18 6.68 9.61 -18.21
N ARG A 19 7.49 10.68 -18.24
CA ARG A 19 8.91 10.62 -17.88
C ARG A 19 9.06 9.94 -16.50
N GLY A 20 9.78 8.82 -16.46
CA GLY A 20 10.04 8.06 -15.23
C GLY A 20 8.97 7.06 -14.80
N LYS A 21 7.89 6.84 -15.57
CA LYS A 21 6.88 5.82 -15.29
C LYS A 21 6.79 4.83 -16.44
N THR A 22 6.99 3.55 -16.13
CA THR A 22 6.83 2.46 -17.10
C THR A 22 5.40 1.94 -17.06
N ARG A 23 4.72 1.90 -18.21
CA ARG A 23 3.43 1.21 -18.31
C ARG A 23 3.68 -0.28 -18.27
N ILE A 24 3.13 -0.96 -17.26
CA ILE A 24 3.20 -2.41 -17.11
C ILE A 24 1.80 -3.00 -17.13
N SER A 25 1.69 -4.25 -17.58
CA SER A 25 0.46 -5.04 -17.44
C SER A 25 0.61 -5.91 -16.20
N ILE A 26 -0.16 -5.63 -15.17
CA ILE A 26 -0.19 -6.41 -13.92
C ILE A 26 -1.64 -6.73 -13.57
N HIS A 27 -1.86 -7.91 -12.98
CA HIS A 27 -3.16 -8.24 -12.40
C HIS A 27 -3.19 -7.71 -10.97
N ILE A 28 -4.28 -7.03 -10.62
CA ILE A 28 -4.55 -6.52 -9.28
C ILE A 28 -5.97 -6.92 -8.93
N ASP A 29 -6.18 -7.35 -7.69
CA ASP A 29 -7.50 -7.70 -7.21
C ASP A 29 -8.45 -6.50 -7.28
N ASN A 30 -9.68 -6.75 -7.72
CA ASN A 30 -10.70 -5.71 -7.87
C ASN A 30 -10.98 -5.01 -6.53
N SER A 31 -10.99 -5.75 -5.42
CA SER A 31 -11.20 -5.20 -4.07
C SER A 31 -10.12 -4.17 -3.69
N VAL A 32 -8.87 -4.43 -4.06
CA VAL A 32 -7.74 -3.53 -3.81
C VAL A 32 -7.90 -2.29 -4.68
N LEU A 33 -8.21 -2.46 -5.97
CA LEU A 33 -8.40 -1.35 -6.89
C LEU A 33 -9.54 -0.41 -6.44
N ASP A 34 -10.66 -0.98 -5.99
CA ASP A 34 -11.82 -0.23 -5.51
C ASP A 34 -11.51 0.53 -4.22
N ALA A 35 -10.78 -0.09 -3.28
CA ALA A 35 -10.34 0.59 -2.07
C ALA A 35 -9.42 1.79 -2.38
N PHE A 36 -8.45 1.62 -3.28
CA PHE A 36 -7.57 2.72 -3.68
C PHE A 36 -8.32 3.82 -4.42
N ARG A 37 -9.36 3.51 -5.20
CA ARG A 37 -10.22 4.52 -5.84
C ARG A 37 -10.97 5.35 -4.81
N ALA A 38 -11.63 4.70 -3.85
CA ALA A 38 -12.38 5.39 -2.81
C ALA A 38 -11.47 6.32 -1.97
N LEU A 39 -10.28 5.83 -1.59
CA LEU A 39 -9.31 6.64 -0.84
C LEU A 39 -8.76 7.82 -1.66
N ALA A 40 -8.53 7.60 -2.96
CA ALA A 40 -8.01 8.62 -3.86
C ALA A 40 -9.03 9.74 -4.11
N GLU A 41 -10.31 9.39 -4.24
CA GLU A 41 -11.42 10.36 -4.33
C GLU A 41 -11.51 11.22 -3.07
N GLN A 42 -11.34 10.64 -1.88
CA GLN A 42 -11.34 11.39 -0.62
C GLN A 42 -10.16 12.36 -0.50
N GLN A 43 -8.98 11.98 -1.01
CA GLN A 43 -7.77 12.81 -0.93
C GLN A 43 -7.54 13.71 -2.16
N GLY A 44 -8.43 13.66 -3.15
CA GLY A 44 -8.30 14.43 -4.39
C GLY A 44 -7.05 14.08 -5.22
N THR A 45 -6.48 12.89 -5.01
CA THR A 45 -5.27 12.41 -5.68
C THR A 45 -5.64 11.31 -6.68
N GLY A 46 -4.79 11.00 -7.66
CA GLY A 46 -5.00 9.86 -8.56
C GLY A 46 -4.70 8.52 -7.87
N TYR A 47 -5.59 7.53 -8.00
CA TYR A 47 -5.39 6.20 -7.41
C TYR A 47 -4.06 5.54 -7.83
N GLN A 48 -3.63 5.74 -9.08
CA GLN A 48 -2.35 5.24 -9.57
C GLN A 48 -1.14 5.89 -8.85
N THR A 49 -1.25 7.15 -8.46
CA THR A 49 -0.20 7.83 -7.69
C THR A 49 -0.13 7.24 -6.29
N MET A 50 -1.28 7.08 -5.62
CA MET A 50 -1.35 6.47 -4.29
C MET A 50 -0.80 5.04 -4.27
N MET A 51 -1.14 4.22 -5.27
CA MET A 51 -0.60 2.87 -5.38
C MET A 51 0.92 2.87 -5.55
N ASN A 52 1.46 3.76 -6.39
CA ASN A 52 2.91 3.88 -6.55
C ASN A 52 3.60 4.34 -5.27
N ASP A 53 3.03 5.27 -4.52
CA ASP A 53 3.60 5.74 -3.26
C ASP A 53 3.54 4.65 -2.17
N ALA A 54 2.45 3.86 -2.13
CA ALA A 54 2.37 2.68 -1.27
C ALA A 54 3.46 1.65 -1.60
N LEU A 55 3.70 1.37 -2.88
CA LEU A 55 4.78 0.48 -3.32
C LEU A 55 6.17 1.03 -2.95
N ARG A 56 6.38 2.34 -3.08
CA ARG A 56 7.63 3.00 -2.68
C ARG A 56 7.87 2.87 -1.17
N ASN A 57 6.84 3.10 -0.37
CA ASN A 57 6.93 2.97 1.09
C ASN A 57 7.22 1.51 1.49
N PHE A 58 6.52 0.56 0.87
CA PHE A 58 6.78 -0.87 1.10
C PHE A 58 8.23 -1.25 0.77
N LEU A 59 8.77 -0.76 -0.35
CA LEU A 59 10.18 -1.00 -0.71
C LEU A 59 11.14 -0.30 0.25
N ALA A 60 10.82 0.91 0.72
CA ALA A 60 11.63 1.62 1.70
C ALA A 60 11.66 0.90 3.05
N ASP A 61 10.53 0.31 3.47
CA ASP A 61 10.43 -0.48 4.69
C ASP A 61 11.10 -1.85 4.52
N ALA A 62 10.93 -2.52 3.37
CA ALA A 62 11.61 -3.79 3.07
C ALA A 62 13.13 -3.62 2.93
N ALA A 63 13.59 -2.45 2.48
CA ALA A 63 15.02 -2.11 2.42
C ALA A 63 15.61 -1.74 3.80
N ARG A 64 14.77 -1.51 4.83
CA ARG A 64 15.25 -1.42 6.21
C ARG A 64 15.43 -2.85 6.72
N PRO A 65 16.68 -3.30 7.02
CA PRO A 65 16.84 -4.53 7.77
C PRO A 65 16.10 -4.35 9.10
N ALA A 66 15.18 -5.27 9.42
CA ALA A 66 14.50 -5.33 10.71
C ALA A 66 15.56 -5.22 11.81
N THR A 67 15.64 -4.06 12.44
CA THR A 67 16.77 -3.76 13.31
C THR A 67 16.47 -4.41 14.66
N ARG A 68 17.51 -4.81 15.39
CA ARG A 68 17.40 -5.40 16.73
C ARG A 68 16.53 -4.56 17.70
N LYS A 69 16.31 -3.28 17.40
CA LYS A 69 15.42 -2.37 18.12
C LYS A 69 13.95 -2.70 17.89
N ASP A 70 13.52 -2.92 16.64
CA ASP A 70 12.12 -3.23 16.30
C ASP A 70 11.70 -4.56 16.93
N LEU A 71 12.59 -5.56 16.90
CA LEU A 71 12.37 -6.83 17.61
C LEU A 71 12.33 -6.66 19.13
N ARG A 72 13.13 -5.75 19.70
CA ARG A 72 13.10 -5.48 21.16
C ARG A 72 11.83 -4.75 21.60
N ASP A 73 11.29 -3.88 20.76
CA ASP A 73 10.06 -3.16 21.07
C ASP A 73 8.86 -4.13 21.06
N VAL A 74 8.76 -5.00 20.04
CA VAL A 74 7.74 -6.08 20.00
C VAL A 74 7.88 -7.05 21.17
N ILE A 75 9.12 -7.50 21.47
CA ILE A 75 9.35 -8.40 22.61
C ILE A 75 8.99 -7.70 23.93
N ARG A 76 9.24 -6.40 24.08
CA ARG A 76 8.95 -5.67 25.33
C ARG A 76 7.46 -5.40 25.53
N GLU A 77 6.69 -5.28 24.46
CA GLU A 77 5.22 -5.18 24.53
C GLU A 77 4.56 -6.51 24.92
N GLU A 78 5.05 -7.64 24.39
CA GLU A 78 4.42 -8.96 24.59
C GLU A 78 4.92 -9.72 25.84
N MET A 79 6.15 -9.45 26.31
CA MET A 79 6.75 -10.16 27.46
C MET A 79 6.06 -9.94 28.82
N PRO A 80 5.46 -8.78 29.16
CA PRO A 80 4.78 -8.60 30.45
C PRO A 80 3.57 -9.54 30.63
N ALA A 81 2.89 -9.90 29.54
CA ALA A 81 1.77 -10.85 29.58
C ALA A 81 2.28 -12.28 29.84
N MET A 82 3.30 -12.71 29.10
CA MET A 82 3.88 -14.05 29.24
C MET A 82 4.56 -14.26 30.61
N ILE A 83 5.27 -13.25 31.13
CA ILE A 83 5.91 -13.33 32.46
C ILE A 83 4.87 -13.43 33.58
N ARG A 84 3.72 -12.75 33.47
CA ARG A 84 2.63 -12.85 34.46
C ARG A 84 2.00 -14.23 34.48
N GLU A 85 1.84 -14.85 33.31
CA GLU A 85 1.28 -16.19 33.16
C GLU A 85 2.23 -17.27 33.71
N VAL A 86 3.54 -17.16 33.42
CA VAL A 86 4.55 -18.05 33.98
C VAL A 86 4.69 -17.88 35.50
N ALA A 87 4.64 -16.64 36.00
CA ALA A 87 4.71 -16.37 37.44
C ALA A 87 3.47 -16.87 38.21
N ALA A 88 2.28 -16.81 37.60
CA ALA A 88 1.06 -17.39 38.16
C ALA A 88 1.14 -18.92 38.25
N THR A 89 1.76 -19.55 37.25
CA THR A 89 1.94 -21.01 37.19
C THR A 89 2.92 -21.51 38.25
N TYR A 90 3.99 -20.75 38.55
CA TYR A 90 4.98 -21.12 39.58
C TYR A 90 4.56 -20.81 41.02
N ARG A 91 3.58 -19.93 41.24
CA ARG A 91 3.06 -19.61 42.59
C ARG A 91 1.97 -20.57 43.09
N SER A 92 1.52 -21.49 42.23
CA SER A 92 0.48 -22.49 42.55
C SER A 92 1.05 -23.92 42.80
N LYS A 93 2.37 -24.07 42.92
CA LYS A 93 3.04 -25.27 43.43
C LYS A 93 3.69 -24.96 44.77
#